data_AF-A0A2I0QJS1-F1
#
_entry.id   AF-A0A2I0QJS1-F1
#
_cell.length_a   1.000
_cell.length_b   1.000
_cell.length_c   1.000
_cell.angle_alpha   90.00
_cell.angle_beta   90.00
_cell.angle_gamma   90.00
#
_symmetry.space_group_name_H-M   'P 1'
#
loop_
_entity.id
_entity.type
_entity.pdbx_description
1 polymer ?
#
loop_
_entity_poly.entity_id
_entity_poly.type
_entity_poly.pdbx_seq_one_letter_code
_entity_poly.pdbx_strand_id
1 'polypeptide(L)'
;VIALELKGNLSEDELEYAFNVLKALYEFLWNMRDEAGDKGLYPAAKLAELYLNVEDGNNALKWLNEKWNARELLDDYEMAKLNFNFARAYELTCEFAQGEQKILESKELFQRQKMLDMVELCNETLKELKKSKVKSK
;
A
#
# COMPACT_ATOMS: atom_id res chain seq x y z
N VAL A 1 -10.33 -1.99 -3.14
CA VAL A 1 -9.59 -0.76 -2.78
C VAL A 1 -8.09 -0.99 -2.82
N ILE A 2 -7.49 -0.88 -4.01
CA ILE A 2 -6.09 -0.48 -4.19
C ILE A 2 -6.05 1.03 -3.90
N ALA A 3 -4.94 1.59 -3.43
CA ALA A 3 -4.84 3.00 -3.00
C ALA A 3 -5.37 4.05 -4.02
N LEU A 4 -5.58 3.66 -5.28
CA LEU A 4 -6.14 4.48 -6.37
C LEU A 4 -7.51 5.14 -6.10
N GLU A 5 -8.33 4.66 -5.15
CA GLU A 5 -9.73 5.15 -4.99
C GLU A 5 -9.91 6.37 -4.04
N LEU A 6 -8.88 6.79 -3.29
CA LEU A 6 -8.99 7.89 -2.31
C LEU A 6 -8.46 9.23 -2.84
N LYS A 7 -8.24 9.33 -4.16
CA LYS A 7 -7.66 10.52 -4.79
C LYS A 7 -8.62 11.73 -4.69
N GLY A 8 -8.40 12.55 -3.66
CA GLY A 8 -8.55 14.01 -3.70
C GLY A 8 -9.92 14.61 -3.43
N ASN A 9 -10.56 14.33 -2.29
CA ASN A 9 -11.78 15.04 -1.85
C ASN A 9 -11.77 15.54 -0.39
N LEU A 10 -10.65 15.47 0.33
CA LEU A 10 -10.55 15.94 1.72
C LEU A 10 -9.79 17.27 1.78
N SER A 11 -10.29 18.22 2.56
CA SER A 11 -9.54 19.42 2.95
C SER A 11 -8.32 19.06 3.80
N GLU A 12 -7.35 19.96 3.91
CA GLU A 12 -6.15 19.75 4.74
C GLU A 12 -6.51 19.41 6.20
N ASP A 13 -7.50 20.11 6.77
CA ASP A 13 -7.99 19.86 8.14
C ASP A 13 -8.61 18.45 8.29
N GLU A 14 -9.40 18.02 7.31
CA GLU A 14 -10.01 16.68 7.32
C GLU A 14 -8.97 15.57 7.13
N LEU A 15 -7.93 15.84 6.34
CA LEU A 15 -6.82 14.93 6.12
C LEU A 15 -5.96 14.78 7.38
N GLU A 16 -5.62 15.90 8.05
CA GLU A 16 -4.90 15.87 9.33
C GLU A 16 -5.70 15.12 10.39
N TYR A 17 -7.01 15.39 10.48
CA TYR A 17 -7.90 14.68 11.38
C TYR A 17 -7.93 13.17 11.09
N ALA A 18 -8.03 12.77 9.82
CA ALA A 18 -8.00 11.37 9.42
C ALA A 18 -6.68 10.68 9.81
N PHE A 19 -5.53 11.33 9.61
CA PHE A 19 -4.24 10.81 10.07
C PHE A 19 -4.21 10.66 11.59
N ASN A 20 -4.67 11.65 12.34
CA ASN A 20 -4.67 11.63 13.80
C ASN A 20 -5.56 10.51 14.37
N VAL A 21 -6.77 10.36 13.85
CA VAL A 21 -7.71 9.30 14.26
C VAL A 21 -7.14 7.92 13.97
N LEU A 22 -6.57 7.71 12.78
CA LEU A 22 -6.04 6.40 12.42
C LEU A 22 -4.77 6.04 13.20
N LYS A 23 -3.89 7.00 13.49
CA LYS A 23 -2.72 6.78 14.34
C LYS A 23 -3.13 6.42 15.76
N ALA A 24 -4.05 7.18 16.36
CA ALA A 24 -4.57 6.90 17.70
C ALA A 24 -5.25 5.53 17.77
N LEU A 25 -6.03 5.16 16.75
CA LEU A 25 -6.66 3.84 16.67
C LEU A 25 -5.62 2.71 16.54
N TYR A 26 -4.58 2.89 15.72
CA TYR A 26 -3.49 1.93 15.60
C TYR A 26 -2.78 1.75 16.95
N GLU A 27 -2.39 2.84 17.60
CA GLU A 27 -1.70 2.79 18.91
C GLU A 27 -2.56 2.09 19.97
N PHE A 28 -3.86 2.40 20.01
CA PHE A 28 -4.80 1.75 20.92
C PHE A 28 -4.87 0.23 20.68
N LEU A 29 -5.04 -0.20 19.43
CA LEU A 29 -5.12 -1.61 19.08
C LEU A 29 -3.78 -2.35 19.28
N TRP A 30 -2.67 -1.65 19.07
CA TRP A 30 -1.33 -2.19 19.31
C TRP A 30 -1.05 -2.42 20.80
N ASN A 31 -1.48 -1.49 21.66
CA ASN A 31 -1.30 -1.61 23.11
C ASN A 31 -2.13 -2.75 23.73
N MET A 32 -3.19 -3.18 23.06
CA MET A 32 -4.03 -4.31 23.46
C MET A 32 -3.90 -5.47 22.48
N ARG A 33 -2.73 -5.64 21.86
CA ARG A 33 -2.56 -6.60 20.76
C ARG A 33 -2.85 -8.04 21.18
N ASP A 34 -2.57 -8.40 22.43
CA ASP A 34 -2.83 -9.74 22.94
C ASP A 34 -4.34 -10.07 22.92
N GLU A 35 -5.22 -9.09 23.16
CA GLU A 35 -6.68 -9.26 23.04
C GLU A 35 -7.23 -8.89 21.65
N ALA A 36 -6.63 -7.90 21.00
CA ALA A 36 -7.09 -7.35 19.74
C ALA A 36 -6.66 -8.20 18.53
N GLY A 37 -5.64 -9.05 18.69
CA GLY A 37 -5.08 -9.88 17.63
C GLY A 37 -4.52 -9.05 16.49
N ASP A 38 -5.11 -9.21 15.31
CA ASP A 38 -4.69 -8.62 14.04
C ASP A 38 -5.47 -7.34 13.66
N LYS A 39 -6.40 -6.89 14.50
CA LYS A 39 -7.23 -5.70 14.23
C LYS A 39 -6.40 -4.44 13.98
N GLY A 40 -5.19 -4.34 14.53
CA GLY A 40 -4.23 -3.25 14.27
C GLY A 40 -3.76 -3.16 12.81
N LEU A 41 -3.92 -4.22 12.02
CA LEU A 41 -3.58 -4.21 10.59
C LEU A 41 -4.50 -3.34 9.76
N TYR A 42 -5.76 -3.18 10.19
CA TYR A 42 -6.71 -2.32 9.50
C TYR A 42 -6.27 -0.84 9.49
N PRO A 43 -6.01 -0.18 10.64
CA PRO A 43 -5.58 1.21 10.62
C PRO A 43 -4.19 1.37 9.98
N ALA A 44 -3.28 0.40 10.11
CA ALA A 44 -2.00 0.43 9.39
C ALA A 44 -2.20 0.43 7.86
N ALA A 45 -3.08 -0.44 7.34
CA ALA A 45 -3.42 -0.46 5.92
C ALA A 45 -4.01 0.89 5.44
N LYS A 46 -4.88 1.49 6.25
CA LYS A 46 -5.52 2.77 5.93
C LYS A 46 -4.55 3.94 5.98
N LEU A 47 -3.62 3.95 6.93
CA LEU A 47 -2.53 4.94 6.99
C LEU A 47 -1.63 4.83 5.76
N ALA A 48 -1.24 3.61 5.37
CA ALA A 48 -0.48 3.40 4.14
C ALA A 48 -1.23 3.94 2.91
N GLU A 49 -2.51 3.63 2.75
CA GLU A 49 -3.34 4.15 1.66
C GLU A 49 -3.39 5.68 1.66
N LEU A 50 -3.63 6.32 2.81
CA LEU A 50 -3.64 7.78 2.92
C LEU A 50 -2.31 8.41 2.54
N TYR A 51 -1.19 7.88 3.02
CA TYR A 51 0.14 8.39 2.67
C TYR A 51 0.44 8.23 1.18
N LEU A 52 0.00 7.14 0.55
CA LEU A 52 0.11 6.98 -0.91
C LEU A 52 -0.71 8.02 -1.69
N ASN A 53 -1.87 8.45 -1.18
CA ASN A 53 -2.70 9.47 -1.84
C ASN A 53 -2.10 10.86 -1.79
N VAL A 54 -1.40 11.19 -0.70
CA VAL A 54 -0.68 12.48 -0.54
C VAL A 54 0.75 12.41 -1.05
N GLU A 55 1.08 11.34 -1.79
CA GLU A 55 2.37 11.10 -2.44
C GLU A 55 3.58 11.05 -1.47
N ASP A 56 3.34 10.70 -0.21
CA ASP A 56 4.39 10.50 0.80
C ASP A 56 4.81 9.02 0.84
N GLY A 57 5.74 8.67 -0.05
CA GLY A 57 6.26 7.31 -0.17
C GLY A 57 6.95 6.78 1.09
N ASN A 58 7.66 7.62 1.83
CA ASN A 58 8.42 7.20 3.02
C ASN A 58 7.48 6.78 4.16
N ASN A 59 6.47 7.60 4.45
CA ASN A 59 5.48 7.22 5.46
C ASN A 59 4.59 6.08 4.98
N ALA A 60 4.25 6.01 3.70
CA ALA A 60 3.55 4.85 3.15
C ALA A 60 4.35 3.56 3.40
N LEU A 61 5.65 3.53 3.10
CA LEU A 61 6.52 2.38 3.35
C LEU A 61 6.54 1.96 4.82
N LYS A 62 6.59 2.92 5.75
CA LYS A 62 6.51 2.62 7.19
C LYS A 62 5.26 1.81 7.53
N TRP A 63 4.08 2.27 7.10
CA TRP A 63 2.82 1.60 7.43
C TRP A 63 2.57 0.31 6.65
N LEU A 64 3.10 0.22 5.42
CA LEU A 64 3.09 -1.04 4.67
C LEU A 64 3.95 -2.10 5.36
N ASN A 65 5.09 -1.72 5.93
CA ASN A 65 5.94 -2.64 6.71
C ASN A 65 5.25 -3.12 7.99
N GLU A 66 4.49 -2.26 8.67
CA GLU A 66 3.64 -2.70 9.80
C GLU A 66 2.66 -3.79 9.39
N LYS A 67 2.00 -3.62 8.23
CA LYS A 67 1.11 -4.67 7.69
C LYS A 67 1.88 -5.93 7.28
N TRP A 68 3.06 -5.78 6.69
CA TRP A 68 3.92 -6.90 6.27
C TRP A 68 4.39 -7.78 7.43
N ASN A 69 4.52 -7.22 8.63
CA ASN A 69 4.88 -8.00 9.83
C ASN A 69 3.83 -9.05 10.20
N ALA A 70 2.59 -8.91 9.73
CA ALA A 70 1.53 -9.89 9.92
C ALA A 70 1.06 -10.52 8.59
N ARG A 71 1.93 -10.55 7.59
CA ARG A 71 1.62 -11.07 6.25
C ARG A 71 1.12 -12.51 6.21
N GLU A 72 1.43 -13.31 7.23
CA GLU A 72 0.98 -14.70 7.36
C GLU A 72 -0.54 -14.82 7.54
N LEU A 73 -1.20 -13.72 7.90
CA LEU A 73 -2.66 -13.65 8.06
C LEU A 73 -3.37 -13.22 6.76
N LEU A 74 -2.63 -12.84 5.73
CA LEU A 74 -3.18 -12.32 4.49
C LEU A 74 -3.42 -13.45 3.49
N ASP A 75 -4.56 -13.41 2.81
CA ASP A 75 -4.78 -14.27 1.64
C ASP A 75 -3.99 -13.77 0.41
N ASP A 76 -3.98 -14.56 -0.67
CA ASP A 76 -3.28 -14.22 -1.90
C ASP A 76 -3.75 -12.88 -2.50
N TYR A 77 -5.03 -12.51 -2.35
CA TYR A 77 -5.57 -11.25 -2.85
C TYR A 77 -5.06 -10.06 -2.03
N GLU A 78 -5.09 -10.16 -0.71
CA GLU A 78 -4.59 -9.14 0.20
C GLU A 78 -3.09 -8.97 0.11
N MET A 79 -2.35 -10.06 -0.05
CA MET A 79 -0.91 -10.05 -0.30
C MET A 79 -0.58 -9.38 -1.64
N ALA A 80 -1.35 -9.68 -2.70
CA ALA A 80 -1.18 -9.03 -4.00
C ALA A 80 -1.35 -7.51 -3.87
N LYS A 81 -2.43 -7.07 -3.22
CA LYS A 81 -2.68 -5.64 -2.96
C LYS A 81 -1.58 -4.99 -2.12
N LEU A 82 -1.08 -5.69 -1.10
CA LEU A 82 0.02 -5.20 -0.27
C LEU A 82 1.28 -4.97 -1.12
N ASN A 83 1.65 -5.96 -1.95
CA ASN A 83 2.78 -5.83 -2.87
C ASN A 83 2.56 -4.70 -3.89
N PHE A 84 1.36 -4.54 -4.42
CA PHE A 84 1.04 -3.44 -5.33
C PHE A 84 1.20 -2.06 -4.67
N ASN A 85 0.75 -1.91 -3.42
CA ASN A 85 0.92 -0.67 -2.66
C ASN A 85 2.41 -0.41 -2.33
N PHE A 86 3.21 -1.44 -2.02
CA PHE A 86 4.66 -1.32 -1.91
C PHE A 86 5.29 -0.81 -3.19
N ALA A 87 4.87 -1.33 -4.35
CA ALA A 87 5.39 -0.86 -5.62
C ALA A 87 5.15 0.63 -5.85
N ARG A 88 3.96 1.13 -5.51
CA ARG A 88 3.64 2.56 -5.60
C ARG A 88 4.49 3.38 -4.63
N ALA A 89 4.69 2.91 -3.40
CA ALA A 89 5.52 3.61 -2.42
C ALA A 89 6.98 3.69 -2.90
N TYR A 90 7.52 2.59 -3.47
CA TYR A 90 8.86 2.56 -4.04
C TYR A 90 9.02 3.43 -5.29
N GLU A 91 7.98 3.59 -6.09
CA GLU A 91 8.00 4.57 -7.18
C GLU A 91 8.16 6.01 -6.63
N LEU A 92 7.40 6.36 -5.58
CA LEU A 92 7.47 7.67 -4.94
C LEU A 92 8.83 7.95 -4.28
N THR A 93 9.53 6.91 -3.81
CA THR A 93 10.89 7.01 -3.25
C THR A 93 12.01 6.84 -4.29
N CYS A 94 11.66 6.74 -5.59
CA CYS A 94 12.59 6.48 -6.70
C CYS A 94 13.35 5.14 -6.61
N GLU A 95 12.88 4.20 -5.79
CA GLU A 95 13.40 2.84 -5.63
C GLU A 95 12.82 1.90 -6.69
N PHE A 96 12.97 2.28 -7.97
CA PHE A 96 12.28 1.64 -9.09
C PHE A 96 12.52 0.12 -9.24
N ALA A 97 13.68 -0.39 -8.82
CA ALA A 97 13.99 -1.82 -8.90
C ALA A 97 13.14 -2.62 -7.90
N GLN A 98 13.05 -2.15 -6.65
CA GLN A 98 12.16 -2.71 -5.64
C GLN A 98 10.69 -2.59 -6.07
N GLY A 99 10.32 -1.45 -6.67
CA GLY A 99 8.99 -1.24 -7.23
C GLY A 99 8.63 -2.26 -8.31
N GLU A 100 9.52 -2.48 -9.29
CA GLU A 100 9.31 -3.46 -10.36
C GLU A 100 9.15 -4.88 -9.82
N GLN A 101 10.01 -5.29 -8.88
CA GLN A 101 9.89 -6.60 -8.23
C GLN A 101 8.52 -6.77 -7.55
N LYS A 102 8.05 -5.75 -6.83
CA LYS A 102 6.77 -5.81 -6.11
C LYS A 102 5.56 -5.91 -7.05
N ILE A 103 5.59 -5.26 -8.21
CA ILE A 103 4.53 -5.43 -9.21
C ILE A 103 4.53 -6.86 -9.77
N LEU A 104 5.70 -7.46 -10.00
CA LEU A 104 5.80 -8.84 -10.49
C LEU A 104 5.24 -9.85 -9.45
N GLU A 105 5.59 -9.68 -8.17
CA GLU A 105 5.04 -10.49 -7.08
C GLU A 105 3.51 -10.34 -6.97
N SER A 106 2.99 -9.11 -7.08
CA SER A 106 1.55 -8.86 -7.11
C SER A 106 0.87 -9.52 -8.31
N LYS A 107 1.47 -9.42 -9.50
CA LYS A 107 0.94 -9.98 -10.74
C LYS A 107 0.83 -11.49 -10.66
N GLU A 108 1.85 -12.17 -10.12
CA GLU A 108 1.83 -13.62 -9.97
C GLU A 108 0.65 -14.09 -9.10
N LEU A 109 0.40 -13.40 -7.98
CA LEU A 109 -0.73 -13.69 -7.10
C LEU A 109 -2.08 -13.45 -7.77
N PHE A 110 -2.23 -12.36 -8.54
CA PHE A 110 -3.45 -12.12 -9.31
C PHE A 110 -3.66 -13.15 -10.43
N GLN A 111 -2.59 -13.63 -11.06
CA GLN A 111 -2.65 -14.68 -12.09
C GLN A 111 -3.14 -16.01 -11.50
N ARG A 112 -2.63 -16.43 -10.33
CA ARG A 112 -3.09 -17.65 -9.63
C ARG A 112 -4.58 -17.60 -9.32
N GLN A 113 -5.08 -16.42 -9.01
CA GLN A 113 -6.49 -16.16 -8.71
C GLN A 113 -7.35 -15.88 -9.94
N LYS A 114 -6.77 -15.90 -11.16
CA LYS A 114 -7.44 -15.64 -12.44
C LYS A 114 -8.09 -14.24 -12.52
N MET A 115 -7.53 -13.25 -11.84
CA MET A 115 -7.97 -11.85 -11.87
C MET A 115 -7.35 -11.11 -13.05
N LEU A 116 -7.91 -11.30 -14.24
CA LEU A 116 -7.32 -10.82 -15.50
C LEU A 116 -7.20 -9.29 -15.57
N ASP A 117 -8.19 -8.58 -15.02
CA ASP A 117 -8.22 -7.12 -14.89
C ASP A 117 -7.03 -6.59 -14.05
N MET A 118 -6.76 -7.22 -12.91
CA MET A 118 -5.65 -6.85 -12.04
C MET A 118 -4.28 -7.21 -12.66
N VAL A 119 -4.23 -8.29 -13.43
CA VAL A 119 -3.02 -8.65 -14.19
C VAL A 119 -2.72 -7.61 -15.28
N GLU A 120 -3.75 -7.11 -15.97
CA GLU A 120 -3.62 -6.03 -16.93
C GLU A 120 -3.13 -4.74 -16.26
N LEU A 121 -3.74 -4.36 -15.13
CA LEU A 121 -3.29 -3.23 -14.31
C LEU A 121 -1.80 -3.33 -13.93
N CYS A 122 -1.33 -4.52 -13.53
CA CYS A 122 0.09 -4.75 -13.25
C CYS A 122 0.97 -4.52 -14.49
N ASN A 123 0.54 -4.98 -15.66
CA ASN A 123 1.28 -4.79 -16.91
C ASN A 123 1.37 -3.31 -17.32
N GLU A 124 0.29 -2.57 -17.13
CA GLU A 124 0.26 -1.13 -17.38
C GLU A 124 1.19 -0.38 -16.42
N THR A 125 1.09 -0.68 -15.13
CA THR A 125 1.95 -0.08 -14.10
C THR A 125 3.44 -0.35 -14.36
N LEU A 126 3.81 -1.56 -14.80
CA LEU A 126 5.19 -1.87 -15.20
C LEU A 126 5.67 -1.03 -16.40
N LYS A 127 4.79 -0.75 -17.37
CA LYS A 127 5.13 0.12 -18.51
C LYS A 127 5.32 1.56 -18.06
N GLU A 128 4.48 2.04 -17.14
CA GLU A 128 4.58 3.39 -16.58
C GLU A 128 5.83 3.58 -15.73
N LEU A 129 6.14 2.63 -14.83
CA LEU A 129 7.33 2.67 -13.99
C LEU A 129 8.62 2.79 -14.82
N LYS A 130 8.69 2.09 -15.96
CA LYS A 130 9.81 2.20 -16.91
C LYS A 130 9.95 3.60 -17.51
N LYS A 131 8.84 4.29 -17.77
CA LYS A 131 8.84 5.68 -18.24
C LYS A 131 9.26 6.63 -17.12
N SER A 132 8.75 6.45 -15.90
CA SER A 132 9.11 7.25 -14.72
C SER A 132 10.61 7.17 -14.41
N LYS A 133 11.19 5.97 -14.50
CA LYS A 133 12.63 5.72 -14.29
C LYS A 133 13.53 6.48 -15.28
N VAL A 134 13.09 6.65 -16.53
CA VAL A 134 13.84 7.41 -17.54
C VAL A 134 13.79 8.92 -17.27
N LYS A 135 12.65 9.42 -16.77
CA LYS A 135 12.48 10.86 -16.45
C LYS A 135 13.22 11.31 -15.20
N SER A 136 13.51 10.39 -14.28
CA SER A 136 14.14 10.67 -12.99
C SER A 136 15.68 10.62 -13.04
N LYS A 137 16.26 10.35 -14.21
CA LYS A 137 17.71 10.37 -14.48
C LYS A 137 18.10 11.66 -15.20
#